data_AF-A0AAT9HK46-F1
#
_entry.id   AF-A0AAT9HK46-F1
#
_cell.length_a   1.000
_cell.length_b   1.000
_cell.length_c   1.000
_cell.angle_alpha   90.00
_cell.angle_beta   90.00
_cell.angle_gamma   90.00
#
_symmetry.space_group_name_H-M   'P 1'
#
loop_
_entity.id
_entity.type
_entity.pdbx_description
1 polymer ?
#
loop_
_entity_poly.entity_id
_entity_poly.type
_entity_poly.pdbx_seq_one_letter_code
_entity_poly.pdbx_strand_id
1 'polypeptide(L)'
;MYSDDVAAAVGRTAVGAPVNGVVDVAGPEAFQLDEFIRDALAAENDPRTVVTDPGAPYSGAPVEETTLLPGPGARLAETTFSDWLAQRK
;
A
#
# COMPACT_ATOMS: atom_id res chain seq x y z
N MET A 1 -9.23 0.93 -13.50
CA MET A 1 -9.31 -0.26 -12.63
C MET A 1 -8.44 0.02 -11.42
N TYR A 2 -9.02 0.34 -10.26
CA TYR A 2 -8.27 0.95 -9.16
C TYR A 2 -7.93 -0.02 -8.03
N SER A 3 -8.59 -1.19 -7.96
CA SER A 3 -8.53 -2.07 -6.77
C SER A 3 -8.71 -3.56 -7.09
N ASP A 4 -8.34 -3.99 -8.29
CA ASP A 4 -8.63 -5.34 -8.80
C ASP A 4 -7.95 -6.43 -7.95
N ASP A 5 -6.71 -6.20 -7.51
CA ASP A 5 -5.99 -7.13 -6.63
C ASP A 5 -6.68 -7.29 -5.28
N VAL A 6 -7.15 -6.19 -4.69
CA VAL A 6 -7.90 -6.20 -3.43
C VAL A 6 -9.24 -6.90 -3.63
N ALA A 7 -9.96 -6.61 -4.72
CA ALA A 7 -11.23 -7.25 -5.03
C ALA A 7 -11.07 -8.77 -5.22
N ALA A 8 -10.01 -9.21 -5.90
CA ALA A 8 -9.68 -10.62 -6.05
C ALA A 8 -9.35 -11.29 -4.71
N ALA A 9 -8.61 -10.61 -3.83
CA ALA A 9 -8.30 -11.12 -2.49
C ALA A 9 -9.55 -11.24 -1.60
N VAL A 10 -10.46 -10.27 -1.66
CA VAL A 10 -11.77 -10.31 -1.00
C VAL A 10 -12.60 -11.48 -1.53
N GLY A 11 -12.71 -11.62 -2.85
CA GLY A 11 -13.45 -12.71 -3.50
C GLY A 11 -12.95 -14.09 -3.07
N ARG A 12 -11.62 -14.32 -3.12
CA ARG A 12 -11.00 -15.57 -2.66
C ARG A 12 -11.28 -15.86 -1.17
N THR A 13 -11.24 -14.83 -0.32
CA THR A 13 -11.47 -14.99 1.11
C THR A 13 -12.94 -15.29 1.41
N ALA A 14 -13.87 -14.64 0.72
CA ALA A 14 -15.31 -14.80 0.93
C ALA A 14 -15.84 -16.20 0.59
N VAL A 15 -15.26 -16.85 -0.44
CA VAL A 15 -15.67 -18.21 -0.86
C VAL A 15 -14.84 -19.33 -0.22
N GLY A 16 -13.82 -18.97 0.56
CA GLY A 16 -12.91 -19.91 1.20
C GLY A 16 -13.40 -20.40 2.58
N ALA A 17 -12.58 -21.25 3.22
CA ALA A 17 -12.83 -21.64 4.59
C ALA A 17 -12.71 -20.42 5.53
N PRO A 18 -13.55 -20.31 6.58
CA PRO A 18 -13.46 -19.22 7.54
C PRO A 18 -12.09 -19.15 8.20
N VAL A 19 -11.45 -17.98 8.13
CA VAL A 19 -10.14 -17.74 8.74
C VAL A 19 -10.28 -17.38 10.23
N ASN A 20 -11.44 -16.84 10.64
CA ASN A 20 -11.68 -16.32 12.00
C ASN A 20 -10.54 -15.39 12.49
N GLY A 21 -10.06 -14.54 11.58
CA GLY A 21 -8.91 -13.68 11.80
C GLY A 21 -8.75 -12.66 10.67
N VAL A 22 -7.59 -12.00 10.65
CA VAL A 22 -7.25 -10.98 9.66
C VAL A 22 -6.43 -11.62 8.53
N VAL A 23 -6.69 -11.19 7.29
CA VAL A 23 -5.89 -11.54 6.13
C VAL A 23 -5.30 -10.24 5.57
N ASP A 24 -4.00 -10.08 5.72
CA ASP A 24 -3.29 -8.95 5.14
C ASP A 24 -3.03 -9.19 3.65
N VAL A 25 -3.17 -8.13 2.87
CA VAL A 25 -2.93 -8.11 1.42
C VAL A 25 -2.06 -6.91 1.11
N ALA A 26 -1.02 -7.10 0.31
CA ALA A 26 -0.08 -6.05 -0.06
C ALA A 26 0.38 -6.20 -1.51
N GLY A 27 1.00 -5.14 -2.05
CA GLY A 27 1.70 -5.21 -3.33
C GLY A 27 3.00 -6.02 -3.23
N PRO A 28 3.68 -6.25 -4.37
CA PRO A 28 4.90 -7.06 -4.43
C PRO A 28 6.12 -6.37 -3.79
N GLU A 29 6.02 -5.07 -3.50
CA GLU A 29 7.15 -4.23 -3.13
C GLU A 29 6.85 -3.45 -1.84
N ALA A 30 7.90 -3.20 -1.05
CA ALA A 30 7.88 -2.33 0.11
C ALA A 30 8.74 -1.09 -0.17
N PHE A 31 8.26 0.07 0.27
CA PHE A 31 8.91 1.36 0.04
C PHE A 31 8.92 2.18 1.33
N GLN A 32 9.82 3.15 1.41
CA GLN A 32 9.67 4.21 2.39
C GLN A 32 8.47 5.09 2.02
N LEU A 33 7.69 5.51 3.01
CA LEU A 33 6.44 6.25 2.76
C LEU A 33 6.69 7.59 2.05
N ASP A 34 7.80 8.26 2.34
CA ASP A 34 8.17 9.53 1.73
C ASP A 34 8.57 9.37 0.26
N GLU A 35 9.26 8.28 -0.09
CA GLU A 35 9.57 7.90 -1.47
C GLU A 35 8.29 7.61 -2.26
N PHE A 36 7.41 6.78 -1.70
CA PHE A 36 6.12 6.47 -2.31
C PHE A 36 5.29 7.73 -2.62
N ILE A 37 5.24 8.69 -1.69
CA ILE A 37 4.53 9.96 -1.89
C ILE A 37 5.24 10.83 -2.93
N ARG A 38 6.58 10.88 -2.96
CA ARG A 38 7.32 11.64 -3.98
C ARG A 38 7.01 11.14 -5.38
N ASP A 39 7.01 9.83 -5.58
CA ASP A 39 6.72 9.21 -6.88
C ASP A 39 5.26 9.45 -7.31
N ALA A 40 4.32 9.37 -6.36
CA ALA A 40 2.92 9.66 -6.60
C ALA A 40 2.68 11.11 -7.05
N LEU A 41 3.33 12.09 -6.41
CA LEU A 41 3.24 13.51 -6.76
C LEU A 41 3.90 13.79 -8.11
N ALA A 42 5.07 13.20 -8.37
CA ALA A 42 5.78 13.35 -9.64
C ALA A 42 4.94 12.83 -10.82
N ALA A 43 4.26 11.69 -10.66
CA ALA A 43 3.37 11.14 -11.69
C ALA A 43 2.20 12.08 -12.07
N GLU A 44 1.78 12.95 -11.14
CA GLU A 44 0.71 13.94 -11.35
C GLU A 44 1.25 15.34 -11.74
N ASN A 45 2.56 15.50 -11.93
CA ASN A 45 3.22 16.81 -12.09
C ASN A 45 2.89 17.79 -10.95
N ASP A 46 2.71 17.27 -9.73
CA ASP A 46 2.44 18.09 -8.56
C ASP A 46 3.74 18.68 -8.01
N PRO A 47 3.85 20.01 -7.85
CA PRO A 47 5.11 20.67 -7.50
C PRO A 47 5.43 20.65 -6.01
N ARG A 48 4.55 20.07 -5.16
CA ARG A 48 4.78 20.03 -3.72
C ARG A 48 6.01 19.18 -3.38
N THR A 49 6.87 19.71 -2.52
CA THR A 49 8.04 18.99 -2.00
C THR A 49 7.64 18.12 -0.80
N VAL A 50 8.02 16.85 -0.83
CA VAL A 50 7.91 15.96 0.33
C VAL A 50 9.08 16.22 1.28
N VAL A 51 8.77 16.47 2.55
CA VAL A 51 9.75 16.64 3.63
C VAL A 51 9.56 15.52 4.64
N THR A 52 10.63 14.78 4.90
CA THR A 52 10.61 13.65 5.84
C THR A 52 10.90 14.15 7.25
N ASP A 53 10.02 13.82 8.18
CA ASP A 53 10.18 14.06 9.61
C ASP A 53 9.92 12.75 10.37
N PRO A 54 10.95 12.08 10.91
CA PRO A 54 10.80 10.85 11.68
C PRO A 54 9.93 11.01 12.94
N GLY A 55 9.73 12.23 13.43
CA GLY A 55 8.85 12.53 14.56
C GLY A 55 7.43 12.91 14.17
N ALA A 56 7.12 13.03 12.87
CA ALA A 56 5.79 13.38 12.41
C ALA A 56 4.81 12.23 12.69
N PRO A 57 3.64 12.50 13.31
CA PRO A 57 2.66 11.47 13.58
C PRO A 57 1.91 11.06 12.30
N TYR A 58 1.61 9.77 12.18
CA TYR A 58 0.72 9.24 11.15
C TYR A 58 -0.72 9.30 11.65
N SER A 59 -1.54 10.18 11.06
CA SER A 59 -2.92 10.44 11.50
C SER A 59 -3.06 10.73 13.00
N GLY A 60 -2.07 11.43 13.58
CA GLY A 60 -2.04 11.78 15.00
C GLY A 60 -1.43 10.74 15.93
N ALA A 61 -1.04 9.57 15.42
CA ALA A 61 -0.37 8.52 16.18
C ALA A 61 1.13 8.44 15.84
N PRO A 62 2.02 8.21 16.82
CA PRO A 62 3.39 7.83 16.53
C PRO A 62 3.42 6.44 15.88
N VAL A 63 4.31 6.25 14.91
CA VAL A 63 4.49 4.97 14.21
C VAL A 63 5.98 4.63 14.15
N GLU A 64 6.28 3.33 14.18
CA GLU A 64 7.60 2.80 13.91
C GLU A 64 7.76 2.53 12.40
N GLU A 65 9.00 2.32 11.96
CA GLU A 65 9.35 2.14 10.54
C GLU A 65 8.50 1.07 9.83
N THR A 66 8.16 -0.01 10.54
CA THR A 66 7.40 -1.14 9.97
C THR A 66 5.93 -1.15 10.36
N THR A 67 5.41 -0.14 11.08
CA THR A 67 4.02 -0.14 11.59
C THR A 67 2.96 -0.22 10.48
N LEU A 68 3.27 0.34 9.30
CA LEU A 68 2.33 0.36 8.15
C LEU A 68 2.54 -0.82 7.19
N LEU A 69 3.53 -1.67 7.44
CA LEU A 69 3.76 -2.87 6.63
C LEU A 69 2.77 -3.97 7.02
N PRO A 70 2.42 -4.87 6.08
CA PRO A 70 1.56 -5.99 6.39
C PRO A 70 2.24 -6.96 7.36
N GLY A 71 1.44 -7.71 8.11
CA GLY A 71 1.94 -8.74 9.01
C GLY A 71 2.55 -9.94 8.29
N PRO A 72 3.19 -10.87 9.03
CA PRO A 72 3.73 -12.09 8.47
C PRO A 72 2.67 -12.92 7.74
N GLY A 73 3.01 -13.46 6.57
CA GLY A 73 2.09 -14.27 5.77
C GLY A 73 1.09 -13.47 4.94
N ALA A 74 1.32 -12.16 4.77
CA ALA A 74 0.58 -11.32 3.84
C ALA A 74 0.49 -11.95 2.45
N ARG A 75 -0.69 -11.83 1.84
CA ARG A 75 -0.89 -12.24 0.45
C ARG A 75 -0.37 -11.12 -0.45
N LEU A 76 0.72 -11.37 -1.15
CA LEU A 76 1.28 -10.42 -2.10
C LEU A 76 0.55 -10.52 -3.44
N ALA A 77 0.10 -9.38 -3.93
CA ALA A 77 -0.41 -9.21 -5.28
C ALA A 77 0.75 -9.00 -6.28
N GLU A 78 0.43 -9.01 -7.57
CA GLU A 78 1.44 -8.94 -8.65
C GLU A 78 1.62 -7.51 -9.19
N THR A 79 0.62 -6.64 -9.05
CA THR A 79 0.69 -5.28 -9.61
C THR A 79 1.68 -4.43 -8.81
N THR A 80 2.76 -3.99 -9.47
CA THR A 80 3.70 -3.02 -8.90
C THR A 80 3.09 -1.63 -8.80
N PHE A 81 3.65 -0.76 -7.96
CA PHE A 81 3.16 0.62 -7.88
C PHE A 81 3.31 1.36 -9.23
N SER A 82 4.40 1.11 -9.93
CA SER A 82 4.65 1.70 -11.26
C SER A 82 3.65 1.22 -12.30
N ASP A 83 3.32 -0.08 -12.33
CA ASP A 83 2.32 -0.63 -13.25
C ASP A 83 0.94 -0.04 -12.97
N TRP A 84 0.57 0.10 -11.70
CA TRP A 84 -0.68 0.72 -11.30
C TRP A 84 -0.76 2.20 -11.73
N LEU A 85 0.31 2.97 -11.52
CA LEU A 85 0.38 4.37 -11.96
C LEU A 85 0.22 4.50 -13.48
N ALA A 86 0.86 3.63 -14.26
CA ALA A 86 0.75 3.64 -15.72
C ALA A 86 -0.67 3.34 -16.24
N GLN A 87 -1.46 2.60 -15.46
CA GLN A 87 -2.84 2.22 -15.78
C GLN A 87 -3.88 3.21 -15.22
N ARG A 88 -3.48 4.12 -14.33
CA ARG A 88 -4.33 5.16 -13.75
C ARG A 88 -4.60 6.27 -14.78
N LYS A 89 -5.63 6.07 -15.59
CA LYS A 89 -6.25 7.13 -16.42
C LYS A 89 -7.63 7.48 -15.91
#